data_AF-A0A1K2HIX9-F1
#
_entry.id   AF-A0A1K2HIX9-F1
#
_cell.length_a   1.000
_cell.length_b   1.000
_cell.length_c   1.000
_cell.angle_alpha   90.00
_cell.angle_beta   90.00
_cell.angle_gamma   90.00
#
_symmetry.space_group_name_H-M   'P 1'
#
loop_
_entity.id
_entity.type
_entity.pdbx_description
1 polymer ?
#
loop_
_entity_poly.entity_id
_entity_poly.type
_entity_poly.pdbx_seq_one_letter_code
_entity_poly.pdbx_strand_id
1 'polypeptide(L)'
;MFYLGIIVVVGLIAYLTQNSRDKKMPRWLKVLLVVIALVVLGDISEKLSGIVLLALIVWWFVRRPSRQNRHQTAETAAMRKQAKSSFAQPIDPIKHYVSTPKRREALVELGSTPKELAVYIHQEIDTFFMNEWTKMSVIYMDQSDQFDDDVQENAGRQMREILDAISAKFAKKKRAEMVEKQSINEELKAQHKQEIDIAMQVYDKWQDKS
;
A
#
# COMPACT_ATOMS: atom_id res chain seq x y z
N MET A 1 5.75 52.87 -29.46
CA MET A 1 5.42 52.90 -28.01
C MET A 1 3.96 52.55 -27.68
N PHE A 2 2.97 52.76 -28.56
CA PHE A 2 1.54 52.50 -28.25
C PHE A 2 1.07 51.03 -28.30
N TYR A 3 1.68 50.16 -29.10
CA TYR A 3 1.19 48.78 -29.31
C TYR A 3 1.46 47.81 -28.14
N LEU A 4 2.51 48.04 -27.35
CA LEU A 4 2.84 47.18 -26.21
C LEU A 4 1.85 47.37 -25.05
N GLY A 5 1.41 48.60 -24.79
CA GLY A 5 0.39 48.88 -23.78
C GLY A 5 -0.95 48.20 -24.07
N ILE A 6 -1.33 48.13 -25.36
CA ILE A 6 -2.56 47.47 -25.80
C ILE A 6 -2.49 45.95 -25.53
N ILE A 7 -1.35 45.32 -25.78
CA ILE A 7 -1.17 43.88 -25.54
C ILE A 7 -1.26 43.55 -24.04
N VAL A 8 -0.71 44.42 -23.18
CA VAL A 8 -0.78 44.24 -21.71
C VAL A 8 -2.22 44.38 -21.21
N VAL A 9 -2.96 45.38 -21.69
CA VAL A 9 -4.35 45.61 -21.30
C VAL A 9 -5.25 44.46 -21.78
N VAL A 10 -5.08 44.00 -23.02
CA VAL A 10 -5.84 42.87 -23.57
C VAL A 10 -5.52 41.56 -22.82
N GLY A 11 -4.26 41.33 -22.46
CA GLY A 11 -3.85 40.15 -21.68
C GLY A 11 -4.40 40.15 -20.24
N LEU A 12 -4.48 41.32 -19.60
CA LEU A 12 -5.05 41.47 -18.26
C LEU A 12 -6.56 41.25 -18.25
N ILE A 13 -7.27 41.79 -19.26
CA ILE A 13 -8.72 41.63 -19.45
C ILE A 13 -9.06 40.16 -19.73
N ALA A 14 -8.28 39.49 -20.59
CA ALA A 14 -8.45 38.07 -20.90
C ALA A 14 -8.20 37.17 -19.67
N TYR A 15 -7.26 37.55 -18.79
CA TYR A 15 -6.99 36.82 -17.56
C TYR A 15 -8.08 37.01 -16.50
N LEU A 16 -8.66 38.21 -16.38
CA LEU A 16 -9.75 38.50 -15.45
C LEU A 16 -11.10 37.90 -15.88
N THR A 17 -11.30 37.68 -17.17
CA THR A 17 -12.51 37.03 -17.72
C THR A 17 -12.44 35.50 -17.72
N GLN A 18 -11.31 34.89 -17.36
CA GLN A 18 -11.13 33.44 -17.38
C GLN A 18 -11.72 32.78 -16.12
N ASN A 19 -12.59 31.79 -16.34
CA ASN A 19 -13.44 31.16 -15.32
C ASN A 19 -12.61 30.47 -14.21
N SER A 20 -13.05 30.63 -12.95
CA SER A 20 -12.26 30.38 -11.74
C SER A 20 -11.86 28.92 -11.44
N ARG A 21 -12.28 27.94 -12.25
CA ARG A 21 -11.98 26.51 -12.03
C ARG A 21 -10.66 26.03 -12.65
N ASP A 22 -10.04 26.80 -13.55
CA ASP A 22 -8.75 26.46 -14.18
C ASP A 22 -7.74 27.62 -14.13
N LYS A 23 -7.53 28.19 -12.94
CA LYS A 23 -6.52 29.25 -12.72
C LYS A 23 -5.09 28.68 -12.76
N LYS A 24 -4.63 28.20 -13.92
CA LYS A 24 -3.21 28.01 -14.22
C LYS A 24 -2.71 29.26 -14.92
N MET A 25 -2.15 30.18 -14.13
CA MET A 25 -1.57 31.42 -14.62
C MET A 25 -0.56 31.14 -15.77
N PRO A 26 -0.84 31.61 -17.00
CA PRO A 26 -0.02 31.31 -18.17
C PRO A 26 1.43 31.76 -17.97
N ARG A 27 2.39 30.94 -18.40
CA ARG A 27 3.82 31.24 -18.20
C ARG A 27 4.23 32.58 -18.82
N TRP A 28 3.65 32.94 -19.96
CA TRP A 28 3.93 34.22 -20.63
C TRP A 28 3.46 35.42 -19.81
N LEU A 29 2.32 35.31 -19.11
CA LEU A 29 1.78 36.36 -18.24
C LEU A 29 2.67 36.60 -17.01
N LYS A 30 3.25 35.54 -16.44
CA LYS A 30 4.23 35.64 -15.34
C LYS A 30 5.51 36.36 -15.76
N VAL A 31 6.03 36.03 -16.95
CA VAL A 31 7.22 36.69 -17.51
C VAL A 31 6.94 38.17 -17.73
N LEU A 32 5.76 38.50 -18.27
CA LEU A 32 5.33 39.88 -18.48
C LEU A 32 5.26 40.68 -17.17
N LEU A 33 4.68 40.12 -16.11
CA LEU A 33 4.62 40.77 -14.79
C LEU A 33 6.02 41.00 -14.18
N VAL A 34 6.94 40.06 -14.35
CA VAL A 34 8.32 40.21 -13.88
C VAL A 34 9.03 41.32 -14.65
N VAL A 35 8.83 41.40 -15.97
CA VAL A 35 9.39 42.47 -16.80
C VAL A 35 8.82 43.84 -16.40
N ILE A 36 7.49 43.93 -16.20
CA ILE A 36 6.84 45.18 -15.75
C ILE A 36 7.37 45.59 -14.37
N ALA A 37 7.48 44.65 -13.43
CA ALA A 37 8.05 44.93 -12.10
C ALA A 37 9.50 45.42 -12.20
N LEU A 38 10.32 44.82 -13.06
CA LEU A 38 11.71 45.24 -13.29
C LEU A 38 11.81 46.64 -13.92
N VAL A 39 10.92 46.98 -14.87
CA VAL A 39 10.89 48.33 -15.46
C VAL A 39 10.48 49.37 -14.42
N VAL A 40 9.44 49.09 -13.63
CA VAL A 40 8.99 50.01 -12.56
C VAL A 40 10.06 50.17 -11.46
N LEU A 41 10.78 49.10 -11.11
CA LEU A 41 11.90 49.16 -10.16
C LEU A 41 13.12 49.91 -10.72
N GLY A 42 13.33 49.88 -12.05
CA GLY A 42 14.41 50.60 -12.73
C GLY A 42 14.28 52.12 -12.62
N ASP A 43 13.05 52.65 -12.64
CA ASP A 43 12.79 54.09 -12.52
C ASP A 43 12.95 54.62 -11.08
N ILE A 44 12.96 53.75 -10.07
CA ILE A 44 12.95 54.16 -8.65
C ILE A 44 14.37 54.28 -8.06
N SER A 45 15.35 53.49 -8.53
CA SER A 45 16.75 53.57 -8.07
C SER A 45 17.68 52.61 -8.83
N GLU A 46 18.76 53.13 -9.42
CA GLU A 46 19.81 52.33 -10.09
C GLU A 46 20.49 51.30 -9.17
N LYS A 47 20.47 51.49 -7.84
CA LYS A 47 21.11 50.55 -6.89
C LYS A 47 20.23 49.34 -6.55
N LEU A 48 18.90 49.48 -6.64
CA LEU A 48 17.95 48.41 -6.30
C LEU A 48 17.76 47.41 -7.45
N SER A 49 17.83 47.89 -8.70
CA SER A 49 17.70 47.05 -9.90
C SER A 49 18.79 45.96 -9.97
N GLY A 50 20.03 46.28 -9.59
CA GLY A 50 21.15 45.32 -9.56
C GLY A 50 20.97 44.18 -8.55
N ILE A 51 20.39 44.47 -7.38
CA ILE A 51 20.15 43.46 -6.32
C ILE A 51 19.05 42.48 -6.75
N VAL A 52 17.99 42.98 -7.38
CA VAL A 52 16.90 42.13 -7.90
C VAL A 52 17.40 41.23 -9.03
N LEU A 53 18.26 41.75 -9.91
CA LEU A 53 18.88 40.97 -10.99
C LEU A 53 19.78 39.85 -10.44
N LEU A 54 20.59 40.14 -9.42
CA LEU A 54 21.40 39.13 -8.74
C LEU A 54 20.54 38.06 -8.05
N ALA A 55 19.46 38.45 -7.37
CA ALA A 55 18.53 37.51 -6.74
C ALA A 55 17.84 36.59 -7.77
N LEU A 56 17.47 37.12 -8.95
CA LEU A 56 16.90 36.34 -10.04
C LEU A 56 17.90 35.37 -10.65
N ILE A 57 19.16 35.76 -10.81
CA ILE A 57 20.23 34.90 -11.31
C ILE A 57 20.50 33.75 -10.34
N VAL A 58 20.61 34.05 -9.03
CA VAL A 58 20.81 33.02 -7.99
C VAL A 58 19.62 32.06 -7.94
N TRP A 59 18.40 32.57 -7.97
CA TRP A 59 17.19 31.74 -8.03
C TRP A 59 17.16 30.84 -9.27
N TRP A 60 17.59 31.36 -10.43
CA TRP A 60 17.65 30.59 -11.67
C TRP A 60 18.69 29.47 -11.61
N PHE A 61 19.84 29.72 -10.98
CA PHE A 61 20.90 28.73 -10.80
C PHE A 61 20.51 27.63 -9.80
N VAL A 62 19.92 28.01 -8.67
CA VAL A 62 19.48 27.06 -7.62
C VAL A 62 18.31 26.20 -8.08
N ARG A 63 17.41 26.74 -8.91
CA ARG A 63 16.16 26.06 -9.29
C ARG A 63 16.25 25.25 -10.58
N ARG A 64 17.43 25.08 -11.19
CA ARG A 64 17.59 24.24 -12.39
C ARG A 64 17.50 22.76 -11.96
N PRO A 65 16.36 22.07 -12.14
CA PRO A 65 16.31 20.64 -11.86
C PRO A 65 17.11 19.99 -12.99
N SER A 66 18.17 19.26 -12.64
CA SER A 66 18.91 18.43 -13.60
C SER A 66 17.90 17.67 -14.48
N ARG A 67 17.97 17.87 -15.81
CA ARG A 67 17.08 17.19 -16.77
C ARG A 67 17.09 15.66 -16.59
N GLN A 68 18.18 15.13 -16.05
CA GLN A 68 18.39 13.71 -15.77
C GLN A 68 17.41 13.19 -14.70
N ASN A 69 17.15 13.95 -13.63
CA ASN A 69 16.20 13.55 -12.59
C ASN A 69 14.75 13.54 -13.10
N ARG A 70 14.44 14.38 -14.08
CA ARG A 70 13.10 14.49 -14.66
C ARG A 70 12.72 13.27 -15.50
N HIS A 71 13.66 12.74 -16.28
CA HIS A 71 13.47 11.51 -17.06
C HIS A 71 13.36 10.29 -16.14
N GLN A 72 14.20 10.19 -15.11
CA GLN A 72 14.09 9.12 -14.11
C GLN A 72 12.74 9.13 -13.38
N THR A 73 12.24 10.31 -12.96
CA THR A 73 10.91 10.40 -12.34
C THR A 73 9.75 10.11 -13.30
N ALA A 74 9.94 10.37 -14.60
CA ALA A 74 8.91 10.09 -15.61
C ALA A 74 8.87 8.61 -15.98
N GLU A 75 10.03 7.96 -16.09
CA GLU A 75 10.14 6.51 -16.33
C GLU A 75 9.63 5.70 -15.14
N THR A 76 9.97 6.08 -13.90
CA THR A 76 9.43 5.42 -12.70
C THR A 76 7.92 5.63 -12.59
N ALA A 77 7.40 6.83 -12.89
CA ALA A 77 5.97 7.08 -12.92
C ALA A 77 5.25 6.30 -14.04
N ALA A 78 5.88 6.14 -15.21
CA ALA A 78 5.33 5.36 -16.32
C ALA A 78 5.32 3.85 -16.01
N MET A 79 6.40 3.31 -15.45
CA MET A 79 6.45 1.92 -14.96
C MET A 79 5.43 1.67 -13.84
N ARG A 80 5.24 2.63 -12.93
CA ARG A 80 4.25 2.55 -11.84
C ARG A 80 2.81 2.58 -12.36
N LYS A 81 2.53 3.40 -13.39
CA LYS A 81 1.23 3.40 -14.10
C LYS A 81 1.00 2.12 -14.89
N GLN A 82 2.05 1.56 -15.51
CA GLN A 82 1.96 0.29 -16.21
C GLN A 82 1.71 -0.87 -15.24
N ALA A 83 2.33 -0.86 -14.05
CA ALA A 83 2.01 -1.80 -12.97
C ALA A 83 0.57 -1.64 -12.44
N LYS A 84 0.08 -0.40 -12.26
CA LYS A 84 -1.34 -0.14 -11.94
C LYS A 84 -2.28 -0.71 -13.03
N SER A 85 -1.90 -0.61 -14.32
CA SER A 85 -2.71 -1.14 -15.43
C SER A 85 -2.63 -2.66 -15.62
N SER A 86 -1.52 -3.31 -15.26
CA SER A 86 -1.37 -4.77 -15.38
C SER A 86 -2.09 -5.53 -14.27
N PHE A 87 -2.41 -4.84 -13.16
CA PHE A 87 -3.21 -5.32 -12.03
C PHE A 87 -4.67 -4.83 -12.11
N ALA A 88 -5.26 -4.83 -13.30
CA ALA A 88 -6.59 -4.26 -13.57
C ALA A 88 -7.77 -4.88 -12.79
N GLN A 89 -7.56 -5.98 -12.05
CA GLN A 89 -8.59 -6.51 -11.15
C GLN A 89 -8.24 -6.18 -9.69
N PRO A 90 -9.18 -5.61 -8.92
CA PRO A 90 -9.03 -5.48 -7.48
C PRO A 90 -8.75 -6.87 -6.89
N ILE A 91 -7.50 -7.14 -6.53
CA ILE A 91 -7.16 -8.42 -5.94
C ILE A 91 -7.71 -8.39 -4.53
N ASP A 92 -8.63 -9.31 -4.24
CA ASP A 92 -9.09 -9.55 -2.88
C ASP A 92 -7.87 -9.74 -1.95
N PRO A 93 -7.67 -8.84 -0.97
CA PRO A 93 -6.51 -8.84 -0.09
C PRO A 93 -6.36 -10.14 0.69
N ILE A 94 -7.47 -10.79 1.09
CA ILE A 94 -7.43 -12.06 1.85
C ILE A 94 -6.98 -13.18 0.92
N LYS A 95 -7.59 -13.26 -0.27
CA LYS A 95 -7.24 -14.25 -1.29
C LYS A 95 -5.78 -14.13 -1.71
N HIS A 96 -5.30 -12.90 -1.89
CA HIS A 96 -3.89 -12.64 -2.18
C HIS A 96 -3.00 -13.16 -1.06
N TYR A 97 -3.31 -12.78 0.18
CA TYR A 97 -2.51 -13.12 1.34
C TYR A 97 -2.36 -14.62 1.56
N VAL A 98 -3.47 -15.38 1.56
CA VAL A 98 -3.45 -16.84 1.75
C VAL A 98 -2.82 -17.58 0.57
N SER A 99 -2.75 -16.95 -0.61
CA SER A 99 -2.13 -17.53 -1.80
C SER A 99 -0.59 -17.44 -1.81
N THR A 100 0.01 -16.63 -0.94
CA THR A 100 1.45 -16.42 -0.92
C THR A 100 2.22 -17.71 -0.57
N PRO A 101 3.41 -17.96 -1.18
CA PRO A 101 4.20 -19.16 -0.92
C PRO A 101 4.50 -19.38 0.57
N LYS A 102 4.96 -18.32 1.25
CA LYS A 102 5.26 -18.33 2.69
C LYS A 102 4.06 -18.77 3.55
N ARG A 103 2.84 -18.35 3.18
CA ARG A 103 1.63 -18.75 3.92
C ARG A 103 1.22 -20.19 3.63
N ARG A 104 1.41 -20.66 2.40
CA ARG A 104 1.16 -22.06 2.05
C ARG A 104 2.08 -23.00 2.81
N GLU A 105 3.37 -22.70 2.86
CA GLU A 105 4.36 -23.47 3.63
C GLU A 105 3.98 -23.55 5.11
N ALA A 106 3.68 -22.41 5.73
CA ALA A 106 3.26 -22.36 7.13
C ALA A 106 1.96 -23.15 7.40
N LEU A 107 1.03 -23.21 6.44
CA LEU A 107 -0.21 -23.96 6.58
C LEU A 107 0.00 -25.48 6.47
N VAL A 108 0.95 -25.91 5.64
CA VAL A 108 1.33 -27.33 5.53
C VAL A 108 1.90 -27.82 6.86
N GLU A 109 2.76 -27.04 7.53
CA GLU A 109 3.29 -27.37 8.86
C GLU A 109 2.18 -27.52 9.93
N LEU A 110 1.08 -26.79 9.76
CA LEU A 110 -0.06 -26.80 10.68
C LEU A 110 -1.12 -27.85 10.30
N GLY A 111 -0.88 -28.65 9.25
CA GLY A 111 -1.85 -29.62 8.75
C GLY A 111 -3.17 -28.97 8.29
N SER A 112 -3.10 -27.76 7.72
CA SER A 112 -4.26 -26.95 7.36
C SER A 112 -4.21 -26.45 5.92
N THR A 113 -5.31 -25.86 5.44
CA THR A 113 -5.46 -25.42 4.05
C THR A 113 -5.62 -23.89 3.93
N PRO A 114 -5.27 -23.28 2.78
CA PRO A 114 -5.51 -21.86 2.56
C PRO A 114 -6.98 -21.47 2.69
N LYS A 115 -7.91 -22.40 2.38
CA LYS A 115 -9.35 -22.21 2.51
C LYS A 115 -9.76 -22.11 3.99
N GLU A 116 -9.23 -22.97 4.85
CA GLU A 116 -9.47 -22.91 6.29
C GLU A 116 -8.97 -21.60 6.90
N LEU A 117 -7.76 -21.17 6.53
CA LEU A 117 -7.22 -19.89 6.97
C LEU A 117 -8.08 -18.72 6.49
N ALA A 118 -8.54 -18.73 5.23
CA ALA A 118 -9.40 -17.67 4.70
C ALA A 118 -10.74 -17.57 5.46
N VAL A 119 -11.39 -18.71 5.74
CA VAL A 119 -12.63 -18.75 6.54
C VAL A 119 -12.39 -18.19 7.94
N TYR A 120 -11.29 -18.58 8.58
CA TYR A 120 -10.94 -18.07 9.91
C TYR A 120 -10.66 -16.56 9.90
N ILE A 121 -9.97 -16.07 8.85
CA ILE A 121 -9.71 -14.65 8.65
C ILE A 121 -11.02 -13.86 8.53
N HIS A 122 -11.97 -14.32 7.71
CA HIS A 122 -13.27 -13.67 7.59
C HIS A 122 -14.00 -13.58 8.93
N GLN A 123 -14.03 -14.68 9.69
CA GLN A 123 -14.67 -14.71 11.02
C GLN A 123 -14.04 -13.71 12.00
N GLU A 124 -12.70 -13.66 12.06
CA GLU A 124 -11.99 -12.75 12.97
C GLU A 124 -12.13 -11.28 12.54
N ILE A 125 -12.12 -11.00 11.23
CA ILE A 125 -12.36 -9.65 10.71
C ILE A 125 -13.77 -9.20 11.06
N ASP A 126 -14.79 -9.99 10.76
CA ASP A 126 -16.19 -9.64 11.02
C ASP A 126 -16.45 -9.42 12.52
N THR A 127 -15.70 -10.11 13.39
CA THR A 127 -15.86 -10.01 14.84
C THR A 127 -15.11 -8.82 15.45
N PHE A 128 -13.86 -8.57 15.04
CA PHE A 128 -12.96 -7.66 15.75
C PHE A 128 -12.48 -6.45 14.94
N PHE A 129 -12.49 -6.53 13.61
CA PHE A 129 -11.84 -5.55 12.75
C PHE A 129 -12.75 -5.02 11.64
N MET A 130 -14.07 -5.27 11.69
CA MET A 130 -14.94 -5.04 10.54
C MET A 130 -14.90 -3.59 10.03
N ASN A 131 -14.83 -2.61 10.93
CA ASN A 131 -14.79 -1.19 10.57
C ASN A 131 -13.43 -0.78 9.98
N GLU A 132 -12.34 -1.14 10.65
CA GLU A 132 -10.96 -0.88 10.23
C GLU A 132 -10.66 -1.55 8.90
N TRP A 133 -11.05 -2.82 8.78
CA TRP A 133 -10.88 -3.61 7.57
C TRP A 133 -11.64 -3.01 6.39
N THR A 134 -12.90 -2.62 6.59
CA THR A 134 -13.71 -2.01 5.53
C THR A 134 -13.11 -0.68 5.05
N LYS A 135 -12.62 0.16 5.98
CA LYS A 135 -11.95 1.42 5.62
C LYS A 135 -10.69 1.17 4.82
N MET A 136 -9.83 0.28 5.29
CA MET A 136 -8.55 0.01 4.63
C MET A 136 -8.75 -0.72 3.29
N SER A 137 -9.71 -1.62 3.18
CA SER A 137 -9.99 -2.35 1.93
C SER A 137 -10.51 -1.42 0.84
N VAL A 138 -11.38 -0.47 1.17
CA VAL A 138 -11.85 0.57 0.24
C VAL A 138 -10.68 1.39 -0.28
N ILE A 139 -9.79 1.84 0.60
CA ILE A 139 -8.60 2.62 0.21
C ILE A 139 -7.64 1.77 -0.64
N TYR A 140 -7.39 0.54 -0.22
CA TYR A 140 -6.44 -0.36 -0.88
C TYR A 140 -6.91 -0.77 -2.28
N MET A 141 -8.21 -1.04 -2.44
CA MET A 141 -8.81 -1.48 -3.70
C MET A 141 -9.21 -0.32 -4.61
N ASP A 142 -9.08 0.94 -4.17
CA ASP A 142 -9.41 2.09 -4.98
C ASP A 142 -8.49 2.18 -6.21
N GLN A 143 -9.12 2.24 -7.39
CA GLN A 143 -8.46 2.39 -8.69
C GLN A 143 -8.65 3.80 -9.26
N SER A 144 -9.36 4.69 -8.56
CA SER A 144 -9.76 6.00 -9.07
C SER A 144 -8.69 7.11 -8.90
N ASP A 145 -7.49 6.75 -8.43
CA ASP A 145 -6.42 7.69 -8.01
C ASP A 145 -6.94 8.76 -7.01
N GLN A 146 -8.03 8.47 -6.29
CA GLN A 146 -8.63 9.40 -5.33
C GLN A 146 -7.78 9.50 -4.05
N PHE A 147 -7.04 8.44 -3.73
CA PHE A 147 -6.08 8.42 -2.62
C PHE A 147 -4.64 8.53 -3.13
N ASP A 148 -3.82 9.28 -2.38
CA ASP A 148 -2.37 9.34 -2.62
C ASP A 148 -1.74 7.95 -2.44
N ASP A 149 -0.69 7.67 -3.22
CA ASP A 149 0.01 6.38 -3.20
C ASP A 149 0.49 5.99 -1.78
N ASP A 150 0.91 6.98 -0.96
CA ASP A 150 1.37 6.77 0.42
C ASP A 150 0.22 6.30 1.34
N VAL A 151 -1.00 6.79 1.10
CA VAL A 151 -2.20 6.41 1.86
C VAL A 151 -2.60 4.98 1.49
N GLN A 152 -2.53 4.63 0.20
CA GLN A 152 -2.82 3.28 -0.29
C GLN A 152 -1.79 2.26 0.22
N GLU A 153 -0.50 2.62 0.24
CA GLU A 153 0.55 1.76 0.79
C GLU A 153 0.36 1.53 2.29
N ASN A 154 0.04 2.58 3.04
CA ASN A 154 -0.23 2.50 4.47
C ASN A 154 -1.44 1.61 4.78
N ALA A 155 -2.53 1.76 4.02
CA ALA A 155 -3.70 0.89 4.14
C ALA A 155 -3.34 -0.58 3.89
N GLY A 156 -2.59 -0.86 2.82
CA GLY A 156 -2.11 -2.22 2.52
C GLY A 156 -1.18 -2.78 3.60
N ARG A 157 -0.37 -1.94 4.25
CA ARG A 157 0.49 -2.33 5.37
C ARG A 157 -0.34 -2.71 6.60
N GLN A 158 -1.27 -1.87 7.02
CA GLN A 158 -2.14 -2.13 8.17
C GLN A 158 -2.99 -3.40 7.96
N MET A 159 -3.52 -3.60 6.76
CA MET A 159 -4.25 -4.82 6.43
C MET A 159 -3.37 -6.07 6.56
N ARG A 160 -2.12 -6.03 6.07
CA ARG A 160 -1.20 -7.15 6.24
C ARG A 160 -0.88 -7.43 7.71
N GLU A 161 -0.71 -6.39 8.53
CA GLU A 161 -0.48 -6.55 9.97
C GLU A 161 -1.67 -7.23 10.67
N ILE A 162 -2.90 -6.85 10.32
CA ILE A 162 -4.12 -7.51 10.82
C ILE A 162 -4.14 -8.98 10.39
N LEU A 163 -3.87 -9.27 9.12
CA LEU A 163 -3.84 -10.63 8.59
C LEU A 163 -2.73 -11.49 9.22
N ASP A 164 -1.58 -10.90 9.52
CA ASP A 164 -0.45 -11.55 10.21
C ASP A 164 -0.83 -11.91 11.64
N ALA A 165 -1.47 -10.98 12.38
CA ALA A 165 -1.95 -11.22 13.74
C ALA A 165 -3.01 -12.34 13.78
N ILE A 166 -3.97 -12.31 12.86
CA ILE A 166 -5.00 -13.35 12.74
C ILE A 166 -4.36 -14.70 12.38
N SER A 167 -3.41 -14.72 11.44
CA SER A 167 -2.69 -15.94 11.06
C SER A 167 -1.89 -16.54 12.22
N ALA A 168 -1.28 -15.70 13.07
CA ALA A 168 -0.60 -16.17 14.28
C ALA A 168 -1.57 -16.78 15.30
N LYS A 169 -2.75 -16.16 15.48
CA LYS A 169 -3.82 -16.70 16.33
C LYS A 169 -4.33 -18.05 15.81
N PHE A 170 -4.52 -18.17 14.49
CA PHE A 170 -4.87 -19.42 13.83
C PHE A 170 -3.81 -20.51 14.05
N ALA A 171 -2.53 -20.18 13.86
CA ALA A 171 -1.44 -21.10 14.07
C ALA A 171 -1.37 -21.62 15.51
N LYS A 172 -1.60 -20.74 16.50
CA LYS A 172 -1.67 -21.13 17.91
C LYS A 172 -2.82 -22.12 18.16
N LYS A 173 -4.00 -21.85 17.59
CA LYS A 173 -5.16 -22.73 17.67
C LYS A 173 -4.86 -24.11 17.06
N LYS A 174 -4.30 -24.15 15.85
CA LYS A 174 -3.97 -25.41 15.17
C LYS A 174 -2.91 -26.22 15.88
N ARG A 175 -1.88 -25.58 16.43
CA ARG A 175 -0.86 -26.26 17.24
C ARG A 175 -1.46 -26.89 18.49
N ALA A 176 -2.39 -26.21 19.18
CA ALA A 176 -3.08 -26.79 20.32
C ALA A 176 -3.93 -28.01 19.92
N GLU A 177 -4.69 -27.92 18.83
CA GLU A 177 -5.47 -29.06 18.29
C GLU A 177 -4.57 -30.26 17.92
N MET A 178 -3.37 -30.02 17.39
CA MET A 178 -2.42 -31.09 17.08
C MET A 178 -1.87 -31.77 18.33
N VAL A 179 -1.52 -31.00 19.37
CA VAL A 179 -1.03 -31.54 20.65
C VAL A 179 -2.11 -32.38 21.33
N GLU A 180 -3.36 -31.92 21.32
CA GLU A 180 -4.49 -32.68 21.87
C GLU A 180 -4.73 -34.00 21.12
N LYS A 181 -4.66 -33.97 19.78
CA LYS A 181 -4.75 -35.19 18.98
C LYS A 181 -3.59 -36.15 19.24
N GLN A 182 -2.38 -35.62 19.46
CA GLN A 182 -1.22 -36.44 19.81
C GLN A 182 -1.40 -37.09 21.18
N SER A 183 -1.85 -36.35 22.21
CA SER A 183 -2.10 -36.92 23.53
C SER A 183 -3.19 -37.98 23.52
N ILE A 184 -4.29 -37.75 22.79
CA ILE A 184 -5.36 -38.76 22.64
C ILE A 184 -4.83 -40.01 21.93
N ASN A 185 -4.00 -39.86 20.89
CA ASN A 185 -3.43 -40.99 20.17
C ASN A 185 -2.44 -41.78 21.04
N GLU A 186 -1.66 -41.11 21.88
CA GLU A 186 -0.77 -41.77 22.85
C GLU A 186 -1.55 -42.54 23.91
N GLU A 187 -2.64 -41.97 24.43
CA GLU A 187 -3.54 -42.66 25.36
C GLU A 187 -4.18 -43.90 24.73
N LEU A 188 -4.70 -43.78 23.51
CA LEU A 188 -5.27 -44.92 22.76
C LEU A 188 -4.23 -46.00 22.49
N LYS A 189 -2.99 -45.64 22.16
CA LYS A 189 -1.90 -46.62 21.99
C LYS A 189 -1.57 -47.33 23.30
N ALA A 190 -1.58 -46.62 24.43
CA ALA A 190 -1.34 -47.22 25.74
C ALA A 190 -2.45 -48.21 26.12
N GLN A 191 -3.72 -47.85 25.88
CA GLN A 191 -4.86 -48.74 26.09
C GLN A 191 -4.79 -49.99 25.20
N HIS A 192 -4.54 -49.82 23.91
CA HIS A 192 -4.41 -50.95 22.99
C HIS A 192 -3.27 -51.90 23.37
N LYS A 193 -2.14 -51.37 23.87
CA LYS A 193 -1.05 -52.19 24.38
C LYS A 193 -1.47 -53.00 25.61
N GLN A 194 -2.19 -52.39 26.54
CA GLN A 194 -2.71 -53.09 27.72
C GLN A 194 -3.67 -54.23 27.32
N GLU A 195 -4.54 -54.00 26.34
CA GLU A 195 -5.45 -55.03 25.81
C GLU A 195 -4.68 -56.21 25.20
N ILE A 196 -3.63 -55.94 24.41
CA ILE A 196 -2.76 -56.97 23.84
C ILE A 196 -2.02 -57.74 24.94
N ASP A 197 -1.46 -57.04 25.93
CA ASP A 197 -0.73 -57.67 27.04
C ASP A 197 -1.65 -58.60 27.84
N ILE A 198 -2.91 -58.20 28.08
CA ILE A 198 -3.93 -59.05 28.72
C ILE A 198 -4.25 -60.26 27.85
N ALA A 199 -4.48 -60.08 26.55
CA ALA A 199 -4.79 -61.17 25.63
C ALA A 199 -3.65 -62.20 25.56
N MET A 200 -2.40 -61.74 25.57
CA MET A 200 -1.20 -62.57 25.58
C MET A 200 -1.08 -63.36 26.89
N GLN A 201 -1.29 -62.73 28.05
CA GLN A 201 -1.33 -63.43 29.34
C GLN A 201 -2.42 -64.50 29.42
N VAL A 202 -3.59 -64.25 28.81
CA VAL A 202 -4.67 -65.24 28.74
C VAL A 202 -4.27 -66.41 27.84
N TYR A 203 -3.62 -66.14 26.70
CA TYR A 203 -3.11 -67.15 25.78
C TYR A 203 -2.05 -68.04 26.43
N ASP A 204 -1.05 -67.45 27.10
CA ASP A 204 0.02 -68.17 27.80
C ASP A 204 -0.56 -69.10 28.88
N LYS A 205 -1.52 -68.61 29.68
CA LYS A 205 -2.22 -69.43 30.69
C LYS A 205 -3.06 -70.56 30.11
N TRP A 206 -3.51 -70.42 28.86
CA TRP A 206 -4.23 -71.49 28.16
C TRP A 206 -3.26 -72.54 27.62
N GLN A 207 -2.09 -72.14 27.11
CA GLN A 207 -1.04 -73.08 26.70
C GLN A 207 -0.46 -73.88 27.88
N ASP A 208 -0.24 -73.24 29.03
CA ASP A 208 0.30 -73.93 30.22
C ASP A 208 -0.65 -75.02 30.80
N LYS A 209 -1.91 -75.06 30.35
CA LYS A 209 -2.91 -76.05 30.77
C LYS A 209 -3.12 -77.19 29.77
N SER A 210 -2.49 -77.16 28.60
CA SER A 210 -2.50 -78.24 27.59
C SER A 210 -1.23 -79.07 27.65
#